data_AF-A0A8J3A8Y9-F1
#
_entry.id   AF-A0A8J3A8Y9-F1
#
_cell.length_a   1.000
_cell.length_b   1.000
_cell.length_c   1.000
_cell.angle_alpha   90.00
_cell.angle_beta   90.00
_cell.angle_gamma   90.00
#
_symmetry.space_group_name_H-M   'P 1'
#
loop_
_entity.id
_entity.type
_entity.pdbx_description
1 polymer ?
#
loop_
_entity_poly.entity_id
_entity_poly.type
_entity_poly.pdbx_seq_one_letter_code
_entity_poly.pdbx_strand_id
1 'polypeptide(L)'
;MGDELVLDHPARRRLAEDLLGWGQPRPPDDPQLVAELRATLEDGLGTFGDALARTAAQRRGRLLVTKSALDRLACDGWQLEPKPYEHAWANVRGTLTHLAVERDFAEERGDDAAAVVSRVWHAEATRRPGDPASLSRWLNERSTADAAQLCEEVAGLLSGFREVWPPLPRRAVRARVERPVEVSLGDGSVVLRGVPDLVLVSPRTDDRARTLVVDLKTGRPRPEHDRHELRFYALLVALATGRLPFRWATYYVTEGRAEVESLRADTLHVTVRRVLDGVRQLVRVTGAAEADLRLQGGSWCRFCRREDRCDTAAEARRLHLLSHPSGSL
;
A
#
# COMPACT_ATOMS: atom_id res chain seq x y z
N MET A 1 -4.80 -32.34 13.12
CA MET A 1 -5.35 -31.60 11.96
C MET A 1 -4.89 -30.16 12.04
N GLY A 2 -3.74 -29.73 11.54
CA GLY A 2 -2.57 -30.33 10.91
C GLY A 2 -1.74 -29.09 10.54
N ASP A 3 -0.46 -29.00 10.93
CA ASP A 3 0.38 -27.82 10.65
C ASP A 3 0.76 -27.70 9.16
N GLU A 4 0.04 -28.39 8.27
CA GLU A 4 0.32 -28.52 6.85
C GLU A 4 -0.65 -27.70 6.01
N LEU A 5 -0.16 -27.21 4.87
CA LEU A 5 -0.98 -26.54 3.87
C LEU A 5 -1.79 -27.56 3.08
N VAL A 6 -3.02 -27.20 2.73
CA VAL A 6 -3.81 -27.94 1.74
C VAL A 6 -3.33 -27.55 0.34
N LEU A 7 -2.60 -28.45 -0.32
CA LEU A 7 -1.91 -28.23 -1.61
C LEU A 7 -2.46 -29.11 -2.75
N ASP A 8 -3.77 -29.33 -2.73
CA ASP A 8 -4.56 -30.12 -3.70
C ASP A 8 -4.59 -29.53 -5.13
N HIS A 9 -4.30 -28.24 -5.31
CA HIS A 9 -4.30 -27.56 -6.60
C HIS A 9 -2.89 -27.14 -7.05
N PRO A 10 -2.52 -27.26 -8.35
CA PRO A 10 -1.20 -26.85 -8.84
C PRO A 10 -0.87 -25.37 -8.55
N ALA A 11 -1.86 -24.48 -8.59
CA ALA A 11 -1.64 -23.08 -8.27
C ALA A 11 -1.29 -22.86 -6.78
N ARG A 12 -1.90 -23.64 -5.87
CA ARG A 12 -1.58 -23.62 -4.43
C ARG A 12 -0.17 -24.11 -4.17
N ARG A 13 0.26 -25.18 -4.86
CA ARG A 13 1.64 -25.69 -4.78
C ARG A 13 2.66 -24.63 -5.20
N ARG A 14 2.45 -23.99 -6.36
CA ARG A 14 3.31 -22.90 -6.84
C ARG A 14 3.33 -21.73 -5.85
N LEU A 15 2.18 -21.27 -5.38
CA LEU A 15 2.13 -20.18 -4.40
C LEU A 15 2.83 -20.55 -3.08
N ALA A 16 2.69 -21.79 -2.61
CA ALA A 16 3.36 -22.25 -1.41
C ALA A 16 4.89 -22.26 -1.55
N GLU A 17 5.40 -22.67 -2.71
CA GLU A 17 6.82 -22.68 -3.02
C GLU A 17 7.36 -21.26 -3.25
N ASP A 18 6.80 -20.56 -4.22
CA ASP A 18 7.33 -19.32 -4.78
C ASP A 18 7.10 -18.12 -3.84
N LEU A 19 5.92 -18.04 -3.22
CA LEU A 19 5.54 -16.91 -2.36
C LEU A 19 5.70 -17.24 -0.89
N LEU A 20 5.12 -18.35 -0.41
CA LEU A 20 5.19 -18.68 1.02
C LEU A 20 6.55 -19.23 1.42
N GLY A 21 7.34 -19.80 0.50
CA GLY A 21 8.59 -20.49 0.82
C GLY A 21 8.36 -21.62 1.81
N TRP A 22 7.24 -22.32 1.65
CA TRP A 22 6.81 -23.37 2.57
C TRP A 22 7.77 -24.55 2.52
N GLY A 23 8.18 -25.05 3.69
CA GLY A 23 9.17 -26.12 3.79
C GLY A 23 10.61 -25.74 3.41
N GLN A 24 10.86 -24.50 2.96
CA GLN A 24 12.18 -24.01 2.60
C GLN A 24 12.91 -23.41 3.82
N PRO A 25 14.25 -23.48 3.87
CA PRO A 25 15.03 -22.77 4.88
C PRO A 25 14.78 -21.26 4.76
N ARG A 26 14.64 -20.59 5.90
CA ARG A 26 14.52 -19.13 5.93
C ARG A 26 15.92 -18.50 6.01
N PRO A 27 16.12 -17.34 5.36
CA PRO A 27 17.37 -16.60 5.51
C PRO A 27 17.58 -16.23 6.99
N PRO A 28 18.85 -16.11 7.43
CA PRO A 28 19.13 -15.53 8.74
C PRO A 28 18.51 -14.14 8.83
N ASP A 29 18.06 -13.80 10.01
CA ASP A 29 17.64 -12.44 10.32
C ASP A 29 18.86 -11.52 10.41
N ASP A 30 18.64 -10.23 10.18
CA ASP A 30 19.68 -9.20 10.24
C ASP A 30 19.16 -7.97 10.99
N PRO A 31 19.10 -8.05 12.34
CA PRO A 31 18.65 -6.93 13.16
C PRO A 31 19.61 -5.74 13.08
N GLN A 32 20.88 -5.96 12.75
CA GLN A 32 21.87 -4.90 12.60
C GLN A 32 21.54 -4.02 11.39
N LEU A 33 21.22 -4.62 10.23
CA LEU A 33 20.78 -3.86 9.06
C LEU A 33 19.53 -3.03 9.36
N VAL A 34 18.57 -3.55 10.14
CA VAL A 34 17.39 -2.75 10.54
C VAL A 34 17.79 -1.56 11.42
N ALA A 35 18.71 -1.76 12.37
CA ALA A 35 19.24 -0.69 13.20
C ALA A 35 19.99 0.36 12.37
N GLU A 36 20.77 -0.05 11.38
CA GLU A 36 21.48 0.83 10.44
C GLU A 36 20.52 1.65 9.57
N LEU A 37 19.45 1.02 9.04
CA LEU A 37 18.40 1.72 8.29
C LEU A 37 17.67 2.76 9.15
N ARG A 38 17.39 2.43 10.42
CA ARG A 38 16.83 3.39 11.38
C ARG A 38 17.81 4.53 11.65
N ALA A 39 19.06 4.24 11.97
CA ALA A 39 20.08 5.25 12.23
C ALA A 39 20.24 6.20 11.03
N THR A 40 20.27 5.67 9.80
CA THR A 40 20.32 6.48 8.58
C THR A 40 19.10 7.42 8.46
N LEU A 41 17.91 6.97 8.84
CA LEU A 41 16.72 7.82 8.89
C LEU A 41 16.88 8.91 9.95
N GLU A 42 17.25 8.55 11.18
CA GLU A 42 17.41 9.51 12.29
C GLU A 42 18.47 10.57 11.98
N ASP A 43 19.64 10.16 11.48
CA ASP A 43 20.72 11.08 11.06
C ASP A 43 20.25 12.00 9.93
N GLY A 44 19.58 11.43 8.92
CA GLY A 44 19.00 12.18 7.81
C GLY A 44 17.96 13.19 8.27
N LEU A 45 17.12 12.82 9.24
CA LEU A 45 16.14 13.72 9.86
C LEU A 45 16.82 14.84 10.66
N GLY A 46 17.90 14.52 11.37
CA GLY A 46 18.70 15.49 12.12
C GLY A 46 19.21 16.64 11.26
N THR A 47 19.49 16.39 9.96
CA THR A 47 19.95 17.44 9.04
C THR A 47 18.93 18.55 8.78
N PHE A 48 17.64 18.33 9.04
CA PHE A 48 16.61 19.35 8.88
C PHE A 48 16.52 20.31 10.07
N GLY A 49 17.08 19.94 11.23
CA GLY A 49 17.09 20.76 12.45
C GLY A 49 15.74 21.40 12.79
N ASP A 50 15.77 22.68 13.15
CA ASP A 50 14.58 23.44 13.55
C ASP A 50 13.50 23.54 12.47
N ALA A 51 13.85 23.37 11.18
CA ALA A 51 12.87 23.42 10.10
C ALA A 51 11.86 22.28 10.24
N LEU A 52 12.33 21.08 10.61
CA LEU A 52 11.45 19.93 10.85
C LEU A 52 10.51 20.17 12.04
N ALA A 53 11.04 20.70 13.14
CA ALA A 53 10.23 21.01 14.32
C ALA A 53 9.13 22.04 14.02
N ARG A 54 9.46 23.12 13.29
CA ARG A 54 8.47 24.12 12.84
C ARG A 54 7.42 23.51 11.92
N THR A 55 7.83 22.69 10.96
CA THR A 55 6.90 21.98 10.07
C THR A 55 5.97 21.04 10.84
N ALA A 56 6.50 20.28 11.80
CA ALA A 56 5.71 19.38 12.65
C ALA A 56 4.68 20.17 13.48
N ALA A 57 5.08 21.29 14.09
CA ALA A 57 4.18 22.17 14.84
C ALA A 57 3.00 22.68 14.00
N GLN A 58 3.25 23.05 12.74
CA GLN A 58 2.19 23.45 11.79
C GLN A 58 1.29 22.28 11.36
N ARG A 59 1.69 21.03 11.59
CA ARG A 59 0.99 19.80 11.17
C ARG A 59 0.52 18.96 12.36
N ARG A 60 -0.18 19.56 13.32
CA ARG A 60 -0.70 18.86 14.51
C ARG A 60 0.39 18.18 15.35
N GLY A 61 1.56 18.80 15.42
CA GLY A 61 2.70 18.33 16.20
C GLY A 61 3.54 17.23 15.55
N ARG A 62 3.22 16.76 14.34
CA ARG A 62 4.01 15.73 13.65
C ARG A 62 3.85 15.74 12.14
N LEU A 63 4.90 15.37 11.43
CA LEU A 63 4.88 15.17 9.99
C LEU A 63 4.50 13.72 9.65
N LEU A 64 3.31 13.53 9.08
CA LEU A 64 2.86 12.22 8.63
C LEU A 64 3.39 11.91 7.22
N VAL A 65 4.15 10.83 7.09
CA VAL A 65 4.64 10.32 5.80
C VAL A 65 3.95 9.00 5.48
N THR A 66 3.21 8.98 4.37
CA THR A 66 2.50 7.80 3.85
C THR A 66 2.96 7.49 2.43
N LYS A 67 2.60 6.31 1.90
CA LYS A 67 2.89 5.99 0.50
C LYS A 67 2.40 7.06 -0.48
N SER A 68 1.18 7.59 -0.26
CA SER A 68 0.61 8.64 -1.11
C SER A 68 1.37 9.96 -1.02
N ALA A 69 2.01 10.26 0.12
CA ALA A 69 2.91 11.41 0.21
C ALA A 69 4.19 11.17 -0.61
N LEU A 70 4.69 9.93 -0.65
CA LEU A 70 5.87 9.54 -1.42
C LEU A 70 5.59 9.41 -2.93
N ASP A 71 4.34 9.19 -3.34
CA ASP A 71 3.95 9.21 -4.75
C ASP A 71 3.99 10.62 -5.34
N ARG A 72 3.86 11.63 -4.48
CA ARG A 72 3.76 13.05 -4.86
C ARG A 72 5.10 13.78 -4.89
N LEU A 73 6.20 13.04 -4.75
CA LEU A 73 7.57 13.59 -4.81
C LEU A 73 7.87 14.34 -6.10
N ALA A 74 7.17 14.01 -7.19
CA ALA A 74 7.39 14.61 -8.49
C ALA A 74 7.12 16.12 -8.52
N CYS A 75 6.18 16.65 -7.73
CA CYS A 75 5.76 18.05 -7.83
C CYS A 75 5.26 18.62 -6.51
N ASP A 76 5.82 19.77 -6.12
CA ASP A 76 5.46 20.46 -4.87
C ASP A 76 3.99 20.93 -4.88
N GLY A 77 3.48 21.36 -6.04
CA GLY A 77 2.09 21.76 -6.20
C GLY A 77 1.10 20.63 -5.96
N TRP A 78 1.44 19.41 -6.40
CA TRP A 78 0.61 18.21 -6.17
C TRP A 78 0.68 17.73 -4.73
N GLN A 79 1.86 17.81 -4.10
CA GLN A 79 2.03 17.50 -2.69
C GLN A 79 1.21 18.43 -1.78
N LEU A 80 1.14 19.72 -2.12
CA LEU A 80 0.40 20.73 -1.35
C LEU A 80 -1.11 20.66 -1.54
N GLU A 81 -1.57 20.59 -2.79
CA GLU A 81 -3.00 20.65 -3.12
C GLU A 81 -3.41 19.45 -3.99
N PRO A 82 -3.38 18.21 -3.44
CA PRO A 82 -3.97 17.08 -4.13
C PRO A 82 -5.49 17.28 -4.26
N LYS A 83 -6.07 16.84 -5.38
CA LYS A 83 -7.54 16.73 -5.50
C LYS A 83 -8.07 15.82 -4.38
N PRO A 84 -9.27 16.08 -3.84
CA PRO A 84 -9.92 15.13 -2.95
C PRO A 84 -9.99 13.76 -3.61
N TYR A 85 -9.88 12.71 -2.80
CA TYR A 85 -10.14 11.37 -3.29
C TYR A 85 -11.64 11.19 -3.53
N GLU A 86 -11.99 10.58 -4.66
CA GLU A 86 -13.37 10.26 -5.02
C GLU A 86 -13.52 8.76 -5.26
N HIS A 87 -14.62 8.19 -4.77
CA HIS A 87 -14.95 6.79 -4.99
C HIS A 87 -15.45 6.59 -6.43
N ALA A 88 -14.88 5.59 -7.09
CA ALA A 88 -15.22 5.17 -8.45
C ALA A 88 -15.31 3.65 -8.47
N TRP A 89 -16.05 3.10 -9.43
CA TRP A 89 -16.32 1.65 -9.51
C TRP A 89 -15.07 0.80 -9.30
N ALA A 90 -14.00 1.10 -10.04
CA ALA A 90 -12.74 0.35 -9.98
C ALA A 90 -12.07 0.38 -8.60
N ASN A 91 -12.10 1.53 -7.90
CA ASN A 91 -11.47 1.65 -6.59
C ASN A 91 -12.33 1.03 -5.48
N VAL A 92 -13.66 1.11 -5.59
CA VAL A 92 -14.56 0.47 -4.64
C VAL A 92 -14.52 -1.04 -4.80
N ARG A 93 -14.55 -1.56 -6.03
CA ARG A 93 -14.35 -2.99 -6.32
C ARG A 93 -13.08 -3.50 -5.65
N GLY A 94 -11.96 -2.81 -5.83
CA GLY A 94 -10.69 -3.17 -5.19
C GLY A 94 -10.75 -3.13 -3.66
N THR A 95 -11.34 -2.08 -3.08
CA THR A 95 -11.50 -1.93 -1.62
C THR A 95 -12.35 -3.06 -1.03
N LEU A 96 -13.49 -3.38 -1.66
CA LEU A 96 -14.36 -4.46 -1.22
C LEU A 96 -13.67 -5.83 -1.36
N THR A 97 -12.85 -6.04 -2.40
CA THR A 97 -12.05 -7.27 -2.53
C THR A 97 -11.05 -7.41 -1.38
N HIS A 98 -10.34 -6.35 -0.99
CA HIS A 98 -9.40 -6.40 0.13
C HIS A 98 -10.11 -6.74 1.46
N LEU A 99 -11.23 -6.06 1.73
CA LEU A 99 -12.06 -6.32 2.91
C LEU A 99 -12.64 -7.74 2.89
N ALA A 100 -13.02 -8.26 1.72
CA ALA A 100 -13.49 -9.64 1.57
C ALA A 100 -12.37 -10.65 1.86
N VAL A 101 -11.15 -10.41 1.39
CA VAL A 101 -9.97 -11.23 1.73
C VAL A 101 -9.65 -11.17 3.23
N GLU A 102 -9.69 -9.98 3.85
CA GLU A 102 -9.55 -9.84 5.31
C GLU A 102 -10.57 -10.68 6.06
N ARG A 103 -11.85 -10.56 5.67
CA ARG A 103 -12.94 -11.31 6.28
C ARG A 103 -12.75 -12.82 6.08
N ASP A 104 -12.33 -13.24 4.89
CA ASP A 104 -12.09 -14.64 4.55
C ASP A 104 -11.00 -15.28 5.43
N PHE A 105 -9.91 -14.56 5.70
CA PHE A 105 -8.87 -15.00 6.65
C PHE A 105 -9.38 -15.07 8.10
N ALA A 106 -10.21 -14.11 8.50
CA ALA A 106 -10.78 -14.07 9.85
C ALA A 106 -11.78 -15.22 10.10
N GLU A 107 -12.58 -15.55 9.09
CA GLU A 107 -13.64 -16.58 9.14
C GLU A 107 -13.18 -17.98 8.70
N GLU A 108 -11.88 -18.16 8.42
CA GLU A 108 -11.30 -19.44 7.98
C GLU A 108 -12.01 -20.05 6.76
N ARG A 109 -12.49 -19.19 5.85
CA ARG A 109 -13.25 -19.59 4.65
C ARG A 109 -14.53 -20.37 4.96
N GLY A 110 -15.19 -20.08 6.08
CA GLY A 110 -16.36 -20.83 6.54
C GLY A 110 -17.58 -20.77 5.62
N ASP A 111 -17.71 -19.72 4.79
CA ASP A 111 -18.86 -19.51 3.90
C ASP A 111 -18.45 -19.36 2.42
N ASP A 112 -19.43 -19.44 1.51
CA ASP A 112 -19.24 -19.11 0.10
C ASP A 112 -18.83 -17.64 -0.11
N ALA A 113 -18.24 -17.35 -1.27
CA ALA A 113 -17.68 -16.03 -1.55
C ALA A 113 -18.76 -14.94 -1.61
N ALA A 114 -19.97 -15.26 -2.09
CA ALA A 114 -21.06 -14.29 -2.20
C ALA A 114 -21.60 -13.91 -0.81
N ALA A 115 -21.70 -14.86 0.11
CA ALA A 115 -22.07 -14.61 1.50
C ALA A 115 -21.06 -13.69 2.21
N VAL A 116 -19.76 -13.93 2.02
CA VAL A 116 -18.69 -13.07 2.56
C VAL A 116 -18.80 -11.65 2.01
N VAL A 117 -18.94 -11.50 0.69
CA VAL A 117 -19.06 -10.19 0.03
C VAL A 117 -20.31 -9.45 0.47
N SER A 118 -21.45 -10.14 0.58
CA SER A 118 -22.68 -9.57 1.12
C SER A 118 -22.46 -9.00 2.52
N ARG A 119 -21.81 -9.73 3.42
CA ARG A 119 -21.51 -9.22 4.78
C ARG A 119 -20.58 -8.01 4.75
N VAL A 120 -19.54 -8.03 3.92
CA VAL A 120 -18.63 -6.88 3.75
C VAL A 120 -19.39 -5.67 3.24
N TRP A 121 -20.25 -5.84 2.24
CA TRP A 121 -21.11 -4.78 1.72
C TRP A 121 -21.94 -4.15 2.84
N HIS A 122 -22.70 -4.95 3.60
CA HIS A 122 -23.55 -4.45 4.67
C HIS A 122 -22.75 -3.77 5.79
N ALA A 123 -21.60 -4.32 6.16
CA ALA A 123 -20.72 -3.73 7.17
C ALA A 123 -20.21 -2.34 6.74
N GLU A 124 -19.76 -2.19 5.49
CA GLU A 124 -19.25 -0.91 5.01
C GLU A 124 -20.37 0.08 4.66
N ALA A 125 -21.51 -0.39 4.15
CA ALA A 125 -22.68 0.45 3.91
C ALA A 125 -23.22 1.11 5.18
N THR A 126 -23.01 0.50 6.35
CA THR A 126 -23.43 1.03 7.66
C THR A 126 -22.34 1.82 8.39
N ARG A 127 -21.13 1.92 7.83
CA ARG A 127 -19.97 2.54 8.48
C ARG A 127 -19.92 4.05 8.24
N ARG A 128 -20.06 4.84 9.31
CA ARG A 128 -20.02 6.33 9.26
C ARG A 128 -21.00 6.92 8.21
N PRO A 129 -22.31 6.64 8.30
CA PRO A 129 -23.28 6.99 7.25
C PRO A 129 -23.43 8.51 7.02
N GLY A 130 -22.98 9.36 7.94
CA GLY A 130 -23.04 10.82 7.84
C GLY A 130 -21.87 11.50 7.13
N ASP A 131 -20.84 10.74 6.71
CA ASP A 131 -19.69 11.33 6.01
C ASP A 131 -19.94 11.34 4.48
N PRO A 132 -20.08 12.51 3.85
CA PRO A 132 -20.40 12.62 2.43
C PRO A 132 -19.26 12.16 1.50
N ALA A 133 -18.04 11.98 2.01
CA ALA A 133 -16.93 11.42 1.26
C ALA A 133 -16.71 9.92 1.53
N SER A 134 -17.60 9.27 2.29
CA SER A 134 -17.41 7.89 2.72
C SER A 134 -17.76 6.87 1.65
N LEU A 135 -17.10 5.71 1.75
CA LEU A 135 -17.46 4.50 1.03
C LEU A 135 -18.93 4.12 1.31
N SER A 136 -19.39 4.24 2.55
CA SER A 136 -20.79 3.96 2.95
C SER A 136 -21.77 4.72 2.07
N ARG A 137 -21.61 6.04 1.91
CA ARG A 137 -22.48 6.84 1.05
C ARG A 137 -22.45 6.33 -0.38
N TRP A 138 -21.26 6.11 -0.94
CA TRP A 138 -21.11 5.64 -2.32
C TRP A 138 -21.84 4.31 -2.55
N LEU A 139 -21.77 3.37 -1.59
CA LEU A 139 -22.47 2.08 -1.66
C LEU A 139 -23.98 2.23 -1.60
N ASN A 140 -24.50 3.09 -0.70
CA ASN A 140 -25.93 3.31 -0.53
C ASN A 140 -26.59 4.06 -1.70
N GLU A 141 -25.81 4.80 -2.49
CA GLU A 141 -26.28 5.49 -3.71
C GLU A 141 -26.29 4.58 -4.96
N ARG A 142 -25.99 3.28 -4.83
CA ARG A 142 -26.04 2.32 -5.95
C ARG A 142 -27.46 1.80 -6.15
N SER A 143 -27.82 1.62 -7.42
CA SER A 143 -29.03 0.89 -7.77
C SER A 143 -28.90 -0.57 -7.33
N THR A 144 -30.02 -1.28 -7.21
CA THR A 144 -30.02 -2.71 -6.90
C THR A 144 -29.24 -3.52 -7.94
N ALA A 145 -29.33 -3.14 -9.22
CA ALA A 145 -28.59 -3.77 -10.31
C ALA A 145 -27.07 -3.53 -10.19
N ASP A 146 -26.65 -2.28 -9.94
CA ASP A 146 -25.24 -1.94 -9.76
C ASP A 146 -24.63 -2.65 -8.53
N ALA A 147 -25.38 -2.68 -7.43
CA ALA A 147 -24.94 -3.36 -6.21
C ALA A 147 -24.78 -4.88 -6.45
N ALA A 148 -25.71 -5.51 -7.16
CA ALA A 148 -25.63 -6.92 -7.53
C ALA A 148 -24.42 -7.20 -8.44
N GLN A 149 -24.22 -6.40 -9.48
CA GLN A 149 -23.08 -6.53 -10.40
C GLN A 149 -21.75 -6.39 -9.65
N LEU A 150 -21.61 -5.37 -8.80
CA LEU A 150 -20.37 -5.15 -8.05
C LEU A 150 -20.10 -6.29 -7.05
N CYS A 151 -21.14 -6.79 -6.36
CA CYS A 151 -21.02 -7.95 -5.49
C CYS A 151 -20.57 -9.21 -6.26
N GLU A 152 -21.11 -9.45 -7.45
CA GLU A 152 -20.71 -10.56 -8.31
C GLU A 152 -19.24 -10.45 -8.75
N GLU A 153 -18.82 -9.27 -9.19
CA GLU A 153 -17.42 -8.99 -9.57
C GLU A 153 -16.46 -9.28 -8.40
N VAL A 154 -16.79 -8.82 -7.19
CA VAL A 154 -15.97 -9.04 -6.00
C VAL A 154 -15.98 -10.51 -5.55
N ALA A 155 -17.12 -11.19 -5.64
CA ALA A 155 -17.24 -12.61 -5.29
C ALA A 155 -16.43 -13.50 -6.26
N GLY A 156 -16.39 -13.14 -7.55
CA GLY A 156 -15.52 -13.77 -8.54
C GLY A 156 -14.04 -13.61 -8.20
N LEU A 157 -13.60 -12.40 -7.81
CA LEU A 157 -12.23 -12.15 -7.38
C LEU A 157 -11.86 -12.94 -6.11
N LEU A 158 -12.75 -13.00 -5.12
CA LEU A 158 -12.52 -13.78 -3.91
C LEU A 158 -12.45 -15.29 -4.20
N SER A 159 -13.31 -15.79 -5.08
CA SER A 159 -13.30 -17.19 -5.51
C SER A 159 -11.98 -17.54 -6.19
N GLY A 160 -11.54 -16.74 -7.17
CA GLY A 160 -10.23 -16.92 -7.82
C GLY A 160 -9.05 -16.82 -6.84
N PHE A 161 -9.14 -15.92 -5.87
CA PHE A 161 -8.15 -15.85 -4.78
C PHE A 161 -8.09 -17.16 -3.99
N ARG A 162 -9.24 -17.75 -3.61
CA ARG A 162 -9.32 -19.02 -2.86
C ARG A 162 -8.80 -20.24 -3.64
N GLU A 163 -8.88 -20.21 -4.97
CA GLU A 163 -8.32 -21.27 -5.84
C GLU A 163 -6.79 -21.31 -5.80
N VAL A 164 -6.15 -20.14 -5.68
CA VAL A 164 -4.69 -20.02 -5.70
C VAL A 164 -4.09 -20.01 -4.29
N TRP A 165 -4.71 -19.30 -3.34
CA TRP A 165 -4.23 -19.23 -1.97
C TRP A 165 -4.70 -20.44 -1.18
N PRO A 166 -3.83 -21.23 -0.54
CA PRO A 166 -4.25 -22.29 0.37
C PRO A 166 -4.79 -21.69 1.68
N PRO A 167 -5.68 -22.39 2.40
CA PRO A 167 -5.99 -22.07 3.79
C PRO A 167 -4.69 -22.06 4.61
N LEU A 168 -4.50 -21.03 5.44
CA LEU A 168 -3.28 -20.88 6.25
C LEU A 168 -3.48 -21.49 7.65
N PRO A 169 -2.68 -22.50 8.05
CA PRO A 169 -2.78 -23.09 9.38
C PRO A 169 -2.34 -22.08 10.46
N ARG A 170 -3.29 -21.64 11.30
CA ARG A 170 -3.09 -20.60 12.34
C ARG A 170 -1.95 -20.89 13.31
N ARG A 171 -1.65 -22.17 13.54
CA ARG A 171 -0.53 -22.63 14.40
C ARG A 171 0.84 -22.38 13.78
N ALA A 172 0.95 -22.35 12.45
CA ALA A 172 2.21 -22.18 11.75
C ALA A 172 2.38 -20.79 11.12
N VAL A 173 1.27 -20.08 10.87
CA VAL A 173 1.26 -18.72 10.29
C VAL A 173 0.16 -17.87 10.93
N ARG A 174 0.53 -16.68 11.39
CA ARG A 174 -0.41 -15.62 11.77
C ARG A 174 -0.53 -14.64 10.62
N ALA A 175 -1.74 -14.52 10.05
CA ALA A 175 -2.05 -13.50 9.07
C ALA A 175 -2.52 -12.22 9.78
N ARG A 176 -1.91 -11.08 9.44
CA ARG A 176 -2.39 -9.76 9.79
C ARG A 176 -2.79 -9.07 8.50
N VAL A 177 -4.09 -8.88 8.32
CA VAL A 177 -4.68 -8.28 7.11
C VAL A 177 -5.12 -6.86 7.43
N GLU A 178 -4.82 -5.92 6.54
CA GLU A 178 -5.25 -4.51 6.63
C GLU A 178 -4.96 -3.85 8.00
N ARG A 179 -3.83 -4.20 8.64
CA ARG A 179 -3.43 -3.67 9.94
C ARG A 179 -2.49 -2.47 9.80
N PRO A 180 -2.85 -1.28 10.36
CA PRO A 180 -1.96 -0.14 10.34
C PRO A 180 -0.64 -0.44 11.05
N VAL A 181 0.45 0.02 10.43
CA VAL A 181 1.78 0.05 11.03
C VAL A 181 2.21 1.51 11.13
N GLU A 182 2.74 1.89 12.28
CA GLU A 182 3.25 3.23 12.54
C GLU A 182 4.66 3.15 13.13
N VAL A 183 5.55 4.00 12.64
CA VAL A 183 6.91 4.14 13.16
C VAL A 183 7.17 5.62 13.41
N SER A 184 7.49 5.96 14.66
CA SER A 184 7.91 7.30 15.05
C SER A 184 9.43 7.44 14.92
N LEU A 185 9.87 8.59 14.42
CA LEU A 185 11.27 8.98 14.16
C LEU A 185 11.46 10.45 14.54
N GLY A 186 12.71 10.88 14.74
CA GLY A 186 13.05 12.28 15.07
C GLY A 186 12.31 12.77 16.31
N ASP A 187 12.36 11.99 17.39
CA ASP A 187 11.64 12.23 18.65
C ASP A 187 10.12 12.41 18.49
N GLY A 188 9.53 11.74 17.49
CA GLY A 188 8.11 11.80 17.18
C GLY A 188 7.71 12.93 16.22
N SER A 189 8.67 13.75 15.79
CA SER A 189 8.44 14.82 14.80
C SER A 189 8.04 14.26 13.44
N VAL A 190 8.42 13.01 13.12
CA VAL A 190 8.03 12.30 11.90
C VAL A 190 7.37 10.98 12.26
N VAL A 191 6.23 10.71 11.63
CA VAL A 191 5.55 9.42 11.72
C VAL A 191 5.42 8.83 10.33
N LEU A 192 6.05 7.68 10.12
CA LEU A 192 5.80 6.85 8.95
C LEU A 192 4.56 6.01 9.23
N ARG A 193 3.60 6.01 8.30
CA ARG A 193 2.36 5.24 8.44
C ARG A 193 1.97 4.56 7.14
N GLY A 194 1.54 3.32 7.26
CA GLY A 194 1.04 2.51 6.14
C GLY A 194 0.09 1.43 6.63
N VAL A 195 -0.69 0.90 5.70
CA VAL A 195 -1.54 -0.27 5.93
C VAL A 195 -1.12 -1.30 4.88
N PRO A 196 -0.20 -2.21 5.19
CA PRO A 196 0.11 -3.31 4.30
C PRO A 196 -1.11 -4.24 4.22
N ASP A 197 -1.45 -4.67 3.00
CA ASP A 197 -2.66 -5.46 2.78
C ASP A 197 -2.58 -6.81 3.51
N LEU A 198 -1.43 -7.50 3.45
CA LEU A 198 -1.22 -8.76 4.14
C LEU A 198 0.21 -8.89 4.70
N VAL A 199 0.30 -9.15 6.00
CA VAL A 199 1.56 -9.51 6.68
C VAL A 199 1.39 -10.91 7.29
N LEU A 200 2.16 -11.87 6.79
CA LEU A 200 2.21 -13.23 7.33
C LEU A 200 3.42 -13.39 8.24
N VAL A 201 3.21 -13.90 9.45
CA VAL A 201 4.27 -14.07 10.45
C VAL A 201 4.25 -15.50 10.97
N SER A 202 5.36 -16.21 10.85
CA SER A 202 5.51 -17.50 11.55
C SER A 202 5.67 -17.26 13.05
N PRO A 203 5.00 -18.03 13.93
CA PRO A 203 5.13 -17.88 15.37
C PRO A 203 6.42 -18.46 15.93
N ARG A 204 7.24 -19.14 15.12
CA ARG A 204 8.53 -19.69 15.52
C ARG A 204 9.48 -18.57 15.98
N THR A 205 10.15 -18.81 17.09
CA THR A 205 11.14 -17.90 17.68
C THR A 205 12.54 -18.48 17.48
N ASP A 206 13.26 -17.94 16.51
CA ASP A 206 14.65 -18.28 16.18
C ASP A 206 15.32 -17.10 15.44
N ASP A 207 16.57 -17.31 15.04
CA ASP A 207 17.45 -16.36 14.37
C ASP A 207 17.14 -16.14 12.88
N ARG A 208 15.96 -16.57 12.39
CA ARG A 208 15.60 -16.48 10.98
C ARG A 208 14.51 -15.44 10.73
N ALA A 209 14.53 -14.82 9.55
CA ALA A 209 13.46 -13.94 9.13
C ALA A 209 12.13 -14.72 8.95
N ARG A 210 11.08 -14.31 9.66
CA ARG A 210 9.78 -15.02 9.75
C ARG A 210 8.58 -14.26 9.19
N THR A 211 8.81 -13.08 8.62
CA THR A 211 7.76 -12.18 8.12
C THR A 211 7.73 -12.16 6.59
N LEU A 212 6.55 -12.29 5.99
CA LEU A 212 6.27 -12.03 4.58
C LEU A 212 5.32 -10.85 4.49
N VAL A 213 5.61 -9.89 3.61
CA VAL A 213 4.73 -8.75 3.32
C VAL A 213 4.19 -8.89 1.91
N VAL A 214 2.88 -8.80 1.75
CA VAL A 214 2.20 -8.91 0.44
C VAL A 214 1.29 -7.71 0.24
N ASP A 215 1.42 -7.08 -0.92
CA ASP A 215 0.53 -6.03 -1.41
C ASP A 215 -0.39 -6.65 -2.48
N LEU A 216 -1.69 -6.55 -2.27
CA LEU A 216 -2.73 -7.12 -3.14
C LEU A 216 -3.12 -6.07 -4.18
N LYS A 217 -3.14 -6.47 -5.45
CA LYS A 217 -3.56 -5.63 -6.57
C LYS A 217 -4.70 -6.29 -7.33
N THR A 218 -5.80 -5.56 -7.47
CA THR A 218 -7.00 -6.01 -8.20
C THR A 218 -7.14 -5.34 -9.57
N GLY A 219 -6.37 -4.29 -9.84
CA GLY A 219 -6.37 -3.53 -11.09
C GLY A 219 -5.22 -3.91 -12.03
N ARG A 220 -5.06 -3.16 -13.12
CA ARG A 220 -3.95 -3.33 -14.07
C ARG A 220 -2.60 -3.17 -13.35
N PRO A 221 -1.63 -4.08 -13.59
CA PRO A 221 -0.29 -3.96 -13.03
C PRO A 221 0.37 -2.62 -13.36
N ARG A 222 1.02 -2.00 -12.37
CA ARG A 222 1.87 -0.82 -12.55
C ARG A 222 3.23 -1.11 -11.88
N PRO A 223 4.06 -1.97 -12.48
CA PRO A 223 5.14 -2.67 -11.77
C PRO A 223 6.08 -1.75 -11.01
N GLU A 224 6.47 -0.61 -11.59
CA GLU A 224 7.38 0.33 -10.91
C GLU A 224 6.73 1.00 -9.69
N HIS A 225 5.50 1.48 -9.83
CA HIS A 225 4.77 2.12 -8.73
C HIS A 225 4.42 1.11 -7.64
N ASP A 226 3.89 -0.06 -8.03
CA ASP A 226 3.53 -1.14 -7.09
C ASP A 226 4.76 -1.57 -6.26
N ARG A 227 5.94 -1.69 -6.88
CA ARG A 227 7.20 -1.98 -6.19
C ARG A 227 7.60 -0.88 -5.20
N HIS A 228 7.46 0.40 -5.55
CA HIS A 228 7.76 1.50 -4.62
C HIS A 228 6.84 1.47 -3.39
N GLU A 229 5.55 1.19 -3.56
CA GLU A 229 4.61 1.04 -2.44
C GLU A 229 4.98 -0.15 -1.54
N LEU A 230 5.27 -1.31 -2.15
CA LEU A 230 5.64 -2.53 -1.44
C LEU A 230 6.93 -2.37 -0.62
N ARG A 231 7.96 -1.74 -1.21
CA ARG A 231 9.23 -1.46 -0.52
C ARG A 231 9.03 -0.54 0.68
N PHE A 232 8.15 0.46 0.59
CA PHE A 232 7.80 1.32 1.73
C PHE A 232 7.14 0.51 2.85
N TYR A 233 6.19 -0.36 2.53
CA TYR A 233 5.56 -1.24 3.54
C TYR A 233 6.55 -2.22 4.16
N ALA A 234 7.46 -2.79 3.38
CA ALA A 234 8.49 -3.66 3.90
C ALA A 234 9.45 -2.95 4.85
N LEU A 235 9.92 -1.75 4.51
CA LEU A 235 10.71 -0.91 5.40
C LEU A 235 9.95 -0.59 6.69
N LEU A 236 8.67 -0.23 6.57
CA LEU A 236 7.83 0.11 7.71
C LEU A 236 7.65 -1.09 8.67
N VAL A 237 7.37 -2.28 8.13
CA VAL A 237 7.27 -3.54 8.91
C VAL A 237 8.62 -3.90 9.54
N ALA A 238 9.72 -3.71 8.82
CA ALA A 238 11.06 -3.97 9.34
C ALA A 238 11.37 -3.07 10.54
N LEU A 239 11.17 -1.76 10.39
CA LEU A 239 11.42 -0.77 11.45
C LEU A 239 10.51 -0.95 12.67
N ALA A 240 9.27 -1.42 12.48
CA ALA A 240 8.31 -1.65 13.55
C ALA A 240 8.59 -2.94 14.34
N THR A 241 9.14 -3.97 13.68
CA THR A 241 9.40 -5.27 14.31
C THR A 241 10.86 -5.47 14.71
N GLY A 242 11.79 -4.65 14.20
CA GLY A 242 13.23 -4.84 14.36
C GLY A 242 13.80 -5.97 13.50
N ARG A 243 13.01 -6.53 12.57
CA ARG A 243 13.37 -7.74 11.80
C ARG A 243 13.01 -7.56 10.33
N LEU A 244 13.87 -8.00 9.42
CA LEU A 244 13.56 -7.93 7.99
C LEU A 244 12.48 -8.95 7.61
N PRO A 245 11.56 -8.61 6.68
CA PRO A 245 10.79 -9.62 5.99
C PRO A 245 11.73 -10.56 5.23
N PHE A 246 11.50 -11.87 5.26
CA PHE A 246 12.31 -12.79 4.43
C PHE A 246 11.99 -12.65 2.94
N ARG A 247 10.81 -12.08 2.63
CA ARG A 247 10.30 -11.87 1.28
C ARG A 247 9.24 -10.79 1.31
N TRP A 248 9.04 -10.14 0.19
CA TRP A 248 7.86 -9.35 -0.10
C TRP A 248 7.40 -9.59 -1.53
N ALA A 249 6.11 -9.40 -1.79
CA ALA A 249 5.57 -9.55 -3.14
C ALA A 249 4.36 -8.65 -3.39
N THR A 250 4.17 -8.31 -4.66
CA THR A 250 2.88 -7.84 -5.15
C THR A 250 2.10 -9.06 -5.64
N TYR A 251 0.88 -9.25 -5.19
CA TYR A 251 -0.01 -10.32 -5.65
C TYR A 251 -1.14 -9.75 -6.51
N TYR A 252 -1.15 -10.11 -7.78
CA TYR A 252 -2.17 -9.68 -8.74
C TYR A 252 -3.36 -10.61 -8.66
N VAL A 253 -4.41 -10.21 -7.93
CA VAL A 253 -5.59 -11.01 -7.60
C VAL A 253 -6.30 -11.50 -8.86
N THR A 254 -6.45 -10.64 -9.86
CA THR A 254 -7.08 -10.97 -11.15
C THR A 254 -6.31 -12.01 -11.95
N GLU A 255 -4.99 -12.05 -11.79
CA GLU A 255 -4.09 -12.91 -12.57
C GLU A 255 -3.69 -14.18 -11.81
N GLY A 256 -4.01 -14.27 -10.51
CA GLY A 256 -3.64 -15.40 -9.67
C GLY A 256 -2.12 -15.59 -9.52
N ARG A 257 -1.33 -14.51 -9.65
CA ARG A 257 0.14 -14.59 -9.64
C ARG A 257 0.78 -13.64 -8.64
N ALA A 258 1.91 -14.07 -8.08
CA ALA A 258 2.78 -13.24 -7.26
C ALA A 258 3.97 -12.75 -8.09
N GLU A 259 4.34 -11.49 -7.90
CA GLU A 259 5.60 -10.93 -8.34
C GLU A 259 6.49 -10.72 -7.12
N VAL A 260 7.44 -11.62 -6.94
CA VAL A 260 8.38 -11.59 -5.82
C VAL A 260 9.57 -10.70 -6.21
N GLU A 261 9.89 -9.76 -5.35
CA GLU A 261 11.11 -8.97 -5.47
C GLU A 261 12.15 -9.48 -4.47
N SER A 262 13.41 -9.54 -4.90
CA SER A 262 14.52 -9.93 -4.03
C SER A 262 14.75 -8.89 -2.93
N LEU A 263 14.72 -9.34 -1.68
CA LEU A 263 15.17 -8.55 -0.52
C LEU A 263 16.65 -8.22 -0.69
N ARG A 264 17.00 -6.96 -0.91
CA ARG A 264 18.38 -6.48 -0.95
C ARG A 264 18.53 -5.26 -0.06
N ALA A 265 19.63 -5.19 0.69
CA ALA A 265 19.95 -4.04 1.56
C ALA A 265 19.88 -2.72 0.78
N ASP A 266 20.48 -2.68 -0.42
CA ASP A 266 20.46 -1.51 -1.30
C ASP A 266 19.04 -1.02 -1.62
N THR A 267 18.09 -1.94 -1.84
CA THR A 267 16.68 -1.59 -2.10
C THR A 267 16.05 -0.88 -0.91
N LEU A 268 16.37 -1.29 0.32
CA LEU A 268 15.91 -0.63 1.54
C LEU A 268 16.60 0.72 1.74
N HIS A 269 17.90 0.85 1.46
CA HIS A 269 18.59 2.15 1.50
C HIS A 269 18.05 3.14 0.45
N VAL A 270 17.67 2.68 -0.75
CA VAL A 270 16.94 3.51 -1.74
C VAL A 270 15.60 3.97 -1.15
N THR A 271 14.88 3.09 -0.46
CA THR A 271 13.60 3.41 0.15
C THR A 271 13.74 4.40 1.29
N VAL A 272 14.78 4.27 2.13
CA VAL A 272 15.15 5.25 3.17
C VAL A 272 15.40 6.63 2.56
N ARG A 273 16.20 6.70 1.49
CA ARG A 273 16.45 7.97 0.78
C ARG A 273 15.15 8.59 0.26
N ARG A 274 14.27 7.78 -0.33
CA ARG A 274 12.95 8.23 -0.80
C ARG A 274 12.08 8.78 0.33
N VAL A 275 12.13 8.17 1.52
CA VAL A 275 11.45 8.70 2.72
C VAL A 275 12.02 10.05 3.12
N LEU A 276 13.35 10.18 3.19
CA LEU A 276 14.02 11.46 3.50
C LEU A 276 13.71 12.53 2.45
N ASP A 277 13.61 12.18 1.18
CA ASP A 277 13.18 13.11 0.11
C ASP A 277 11.73 13.56 0.32
N GLY A 278 10.86 12.66 0.78
CA GLY A 278 9.47 12.97 1.16
C GLY A 278 9.40 13.95 2.32
N VAL A 279 10.19 13.72 3.37
CA VAL A 279 10.30 14.64 4.50
C VAL A 279 10.85 15.99 4.03
N ARG A 280 11.93 15.99 3.23
CA ARG A 280 12.53 17.22 2.68
C ARG A 280 11.52 18.02 1.86
N GLN A 281 10.75 17.35 0.99
CA GLN A 281 9.72 17.99 0.22
C GLN A 281 8.65 18.58 1.14
N LEU A 282 8.14 17.80 2.09
CA LEU A 282 7.12 18.26 3.02
C LEU A 282 7.59 19.45 3.88
N VAL A 283 8.83 19.43 4.37
CA VAL A 283 9.45 20.57 5.08
C VAL A 283 9.53 21.78 4.17
N ARG A 284 10.03 21.61 2.93
CA ARG A 284 10.16 22.70 1.96
C ARG A 284 8.81 23.34 1.63
N VAL A 285 7.79 22.54 1.31
CA VAL A 285 6.50 23.08 0.85
C VAL A 285 5.66 23.66 1.98
N THR A 286 5.92 23.27 3.22
CA THR A 286 5.18 23.76 4.38
C THR A 286 5.54 25.23 4.65
N GLY A 287 4.64 26.14 4.26
CA GLY A 287 4.83 27.59 4.44
C GLY A 287 5.65 28.27 3.34
N ALA A 288 5.95 27.57 2.24
CA ALA A 288 6.59 28.18 1.08
C ALA A 288 5.66 29.18 0.38
N ALA A 289 6.24 30.27 -0.15
CA ALA A 289 5.55 31.11 -1.11
C ALA A 289 5.34 30.36 -2.43
N GLU A 290 4.32 30.71 -3.20
CA GLU A 290 4.00 30.04 -4.47
C GLU A 290 5.17 30.10 -5.47
N ALA A 291 5.94 31.19 -5.46
CA ALA A 291 7.12 31.38 -6.31
C ALA A 291 8.28 30.43 -5.97
N ASP A 292 8.33 29.86 -4.77
CA ASP A 292 9.40 28.97 -4.31
C ASP A 292 9.09 27.48 -4.57
N LEU A 293 7.90 27.17 -5.10
CA LEU A 293 7.47 25.80 -5.34
C LEU A 293 8.21 25.19 -6.54
N ARG A 294 8.72 23.97 -6.34
CA ARG A 294 9.28 23.18 -7.44
C ARG A 294 8.15 22.47 -8.18
N LEU A 295 7.60 23.17 -9.17
CA LEU A 295 6.53 22.64 -10.03
C LEU A 295 7.12 21.78 -11.15
N GLN A 296 6.53 20.61 -11.36
CA GLN A 296 6.88 19.73 -12.45
C GLN A 296 5.64 19.19 -13.15
N GLY A 297 5.68 19.24 -14.48
CA GLY A 297 4.61 18.82 -15.37
C GLY A 297 4.64 17.31 -15.60
N GLY A 298 3.48 16.67 -15.60
CA GLY A 298 3.37 15.24 -15.87
C GLY A 298 1.94 14.71 -15.78
N SER A 299 1.78 13.39 -15.95
CA SER A 299 0.46 12.73 -15.91
C SER A 299 -0.25 12.86 -14.57
N TRP A 300 0.48 13.20 -13.50
CA TRP A 300 -0.07 13.48 -12.17
C TRP A 300 -0.77 14.83 -12.06
N CYS A 301 -0.57 15.77 -12.99
CA CYS A 301 -1.22 17.08 -12.96
C CYS A 301 -2.74 16.99 -12.84
N ARG A 302 -3.36 15.97 -13.46
CA ARG A 302 -4.81 15.70 -13.38
C ARG A 302 -5.34 15.41 -11.98
N PHE A 303 -4.45 15.08 -11.05
CA PHE A 303 -4.77 14.78 -9.65
C PHE A 303 -4.41 15.94 -8.70
N CYS A 304 -4.05 17.11 -9.23
CA CYS A 304 -3.73 18.31 -8.46
C CYS A 304 -4.84 19.36 -8.62
N ARG A 305 -5.24 20.04 -7.53
CA ARG A 305 -6.26 21.11 -7.59
C ARG A 305 -5.77 22.36 -8.34
N ARG A 306 -4.46 22.51 -8.51
CA ARG A 306 -3.86 23.60 -9.27
C ARG A 306 -3.93 23.40 -10.78
N GLU A 307 -4.42 22.25 -11.26
CA GLU A 307 -4.36 21.86 -12.68
C GLU A 307 -4.81 22.94 -13.68
N ASP A 308 -5.89 23.65 -13.36
CA ASP A 308 -6.49 24.64 -14.25
C ASP A 308 -5.81 26.02 -14.20
N ARG A 309 -4.99 26.26 -13.17
CA ARG A 309 -4.31 27.53 -12.89
C ARG A 309 -2.78 27.42 -12.85
N CYS A 310 -2.22 26.33 -13.35
CA CYS A 310 -0.79 26.03 -13.30
C CYS A 310 -0.21 25.95 -14.71
N ASP A 311 0.69 26.88 -15.03
CA ASP A 311 1.36 26.94 -16.34
C ASP A 311 2.13 25.65 -16.65
N THR A 312 2.77 25.05 -15.64
CA THR A 312 3.47 23.77 -15.81
C THR A 312 2.52 22.63 -16.18
N ALA A 313 1.28 22.64 -15.68
CA ALA A 313 0.27 21.66 -16.07
C ALA A 313 -0.23 21.91 -17.50
N ALA A 314 -0.42 23.18 -17.89
CA ALA A 314 -0.79 23.56 -19.24
C ALA A 314 0.27 23.12 -20.26
N GLU A 315 1.54 23.35 -19.97
CA GLU A 315 2.65 22.92 -20.82
C GLU A 315 2.75 21.41 -20.94
N ALA A 316 2.61 20.67 -19.83
CA ALA A 316 2.61 19.20 -19.86
C ALA A 316 1.49 18.62 -20.74
N ARG A 317 0.28 19.21 -20.67
CA ARG A 317 -0.84 18.81 -21.55
C ARG A 317 -0.51 19.08 -23.01
N ARG A 318 0.06 20.25 -23.32
CA ARG A 318 0.48 20.61 -24.68
C ARG A 318 1.50 19.61 -25.23
N LEU A 319 2.55 19.31 -24.48
CA LEU A 319 3.58 18.35 -24.89
C LEU A 319 2.99 16.95 -25.12
N HIS A 320 2.07 16.50 -24.25
CA HIS A 320 1.40 15.20 -24.42
C HIS A 320 0.62 15.12 -25.74
N LEU A 321 -0.13 16.18 -26.09
CA LEU A 321 -0.88 16.28 -27.35
C LEU A 321 0.04 16.29 -28.57
N LEU A 322 1.22 16.91 -28.48
CA LEU A 322 2.21 16.93 -29.56
C LEU A 322 2.88 15.56 -29.77
N SER A 323 3.09 14.78 -28.69
CA SER A 323 3.66 13.44 -28.78
C SER A 323 2.66 12.35 -29.19
N HIS A 324 1.35 12.61 -29.04
CA HIS A 324 0.27 11.70 -29.42
C HIS A 324 -0.80 12.47 -30.21
N PRO A 325 -0.48 12.96 -31.42
CA PRO A 325 -1.48 13.62 -32.25
C PRO A 325 -2.60 12.63 -32.52
N SER A 326 -3.82 12.97 -32.10
CA SER A 326 -5.03 12.17 -32.32
C SER A 326 -5.18 11.88 -33.82
N GLY A 327 -4.72 10.71 -34.27
CA GLY A 327 -4.52 10.42 -35.69
C GLY A 327 -3.91 9.05 -35.96
N SER A 328 -4.48 7.99 -35.37
CA SER A 328 -4.41 6.61 -35.88
C SER A 328 -5.61 5.87 -35.29
N LEU A 329 -6.77 6.07 -35.94
CA LEU A 329 -7.93 5.18 -35.81
C LEU A 329 -7.63 3.86 -36.52
#